data_AF-A0A914CHG3-F1
#
_entry.id   AF-A0A914CHG3-F1
#
_cell.length_a   1.000
_cell.length_b   1.000
_cell.length_c   1.000
_cell.angle_alpha   90.00
_cell.angle_beta   90.00
_cell.angle_gamma   90.00
#
_symmetry.space_group_name_H-M   'P 1'
#
loop_
_entity.id
_entity.type
_entity.pdbx_description
1 polymer ?
#
loop_
_entity_poly.entity_id
_entity_poly.type
_entity_poly.pdbx_seq_one_letter_code
_entity_poly.pdbx_strand_id
1 'polypeptide(L)'
;MNKVIDLCLSKFKQSLHEVSPSECVKKALHITSTNHLHIRNNVYELHENVHIVAFGKAALSMVVGAEEQLGRHVIRGIASVPVGTRFI
;
A
#
# COMPACT_ATOMS: atom_id res chain seq x y z
N MET A 1 26.64 10.62 -23.44
CA MET A 1 25.56 10.13 -22.55
C MET A 1 25.91 10.51 -21.12
N ASN A 2 25.09 11.34 -20.48
CA ASN A 2 25.50 12.13 -19.32
C ASN A 2 25.21 11.35 -18.02
N LYS A 3 26.15 10.47 -17.62
CA LYS A 3 25.99 9.48 -16.53
C LYS A 3 25.41 10.04 -15.22
N VAL A 4 25.68 11.31 -14.92
CA VAL A 4 25.14 11.99 -13.73
C VAL A 4 23.64 12.22 -13.84
N ILE A 5 23.14 12.61 -15.02
CA ILE A 5 21.70 12.83 -15.25
C ILE A 5 20.95 11.50 -15.07
N ASP A 6 21.46 10.42 -15.65
CA ASP A 6 20.85 9.09 -15.55
C ASP A 6 20.77 8.63 -14.08
N LEU A 7 21.84 8.86 -13.32
CA LEU A 7 21.87 8.55 -11.88
C LEU A 7 20.84 9.37 -11.10
N CYS A 8 20.79 10.69 -11.30
CA CYS A 8 19.82 11.56 -10.64
C CYS A 8 18.38 11.16 -10.95
N LEU A 9 18.06 10.88 -12.22
CA LEU A 9 16.73 10.42 -12.62
C LEU A 9 16.37 9.07 -11.99
N SER A 10 17.35 8.15 -11.88
CA SER A 10 17.13 6.84 -11.24
C SER A 10 16.76 7.00 -9.76
N LYS A 11 17.47 7.88 -9.04
CA LYS A 11 17.23 8.13 -7.62
C LYS A 11 15.92 8.84 -7.38
N PHE A 12 15.58 9.82 -8.22
CA PHE A 12 14.27 10.47 -8.18
C PHE A 12 13.13 9.48 -8.38
N LYS A 13 13.21 8.60 -9.39
CA LYS A 13 12.19 7.55 -9.62
C LYS A 13 12.08 6.59 -8.44
N GLN A 14 13.21 6.17 -7.87
CA GLN A 14 13.23 5.32 -6.68
C GLN A 14 12.52 6.01 -5.50
N SER A 15 12.80 7.29 -5.25
CA SER A 15 12.12 8.05 -4.20
C SER A 15 10.61 8.15 -4.43
N LEU A 16 10.16 8.38 -5.67
CA LEU A 16 8.74 8.39 -6.01
C LEU A 16 8.07 7.04 -5.75
N HIS A 17 8.75 5.93 -6.07
CA HIS A 17 8.26 4.59 -5.78
C HIS A 17 8.13 4.36 -4.27
N GLU A 18 9.17 4.70 -3.50
CA GLU A 18 9.19 4.49 -2.05
C GLU A 18 8.13 5.27 -1.27
N VAL A 19 7.68 6.42 -1.82
CA VAL A 19 6.59 7.24 -1.26
C VAL A 19 5.25 7.03 -1.97
N SER A 20 5.16 6.06 -2.87
CA SER A 20 3.89 5.74 -3.52
C SER A 20 2.86 5.27 -2.48
N PRO A 21 1.55 5.50 -2.71
CA PRO A 21 0.53 5.15 -1.73
C PRO A 21 0.52 3.66 -1.36
N SER A 22 0.72 2.77 -2.33
CA SER A 22 0.84 1.32 -2.09
C SER A 22 2.01 1.00 -1.17
N GLU A 23 3.21 1.51 -1.47
CA GLU A 23 4.41 1.24 -0.66
C GLU A 23 4.30 1.84 0.75
N CYS A 24 3.68 3.02 0.89
CA CYS A 24 3.39 3.61 2.19
C CYS A 24 2.47 2.71 3.04
N VAL A 25 1.43 2.15 2.44
CA VAL A 25 0.52 1.22 3.12
C VAL A 25 1.24 -0.07 3.50
N LYS A 26 2.03 -0.65 2.58
CA LYS A 26 2.80 -1.86 2.88
C LYS A 26 3.74 -1.68 4.06
N LYS A 27 4.46 -0.55 4.10
CA LYS A 27 5.35 -0.22 5.22
C LYS A 27 4.60 -0.01 6.54
N ALA A 28 3.35 0.48 6.49
CA ALA A 28 2.54 0.74 7.67
C ALA A 28 1.86 -0.52 8.23
N LEU A 29 1.60 -1.52 7.39
CA LEU A 29 0.95 -2.78 7.76
C LEU A 29 1.99 -3.89 7.86
N HIS A 30 2.46 -4.17 9.06
CA HIS A 30 3.44 -5.23 9.28
C HIS A 30 2.76 -6.46 9.88
N ILE A 31 2.79 -7.59 9.16
CA ILE A 31 2.22 -8.84 9.63
C ILE A 31 3.34 -9.77 10.09
N THR A 32 3.18 -10.33 11.29
CA THR A 32 4.11 -11.32 11.84
C THR A 32 3.78 -12.72 11.33
N SER A 33 4.71 -13.66 11.52
CA SER A 33 4.48 -15.08 11.25
C SER A 33 3.35 -15.71 12.08
N THR A 34 2.87 -15.04 13.13
CA THR A 34 1.78 -15.50 14.00
C THR A 34 0.43 -14.83 13.68
N ASN A 35 0.26 -14.29 12.47
CA ASN A 35 -0.95 -13.58 12.02
C ASN A 35 -1.32 -12.37 12.92
N HIS A 36 -0.33 -11.67 13.47
CA HIS A 36 -0.57 -10.40 14.15
C HIS A 36 -0.23 -9.24 13.24
N LEU A 37 -1.18 -8.32 13.08
CA LEU A 37 -1.01 -7.05 12.39
C LEU A 37 -0.52 -6.00 13.37
N HIS A 38 0.69 -5.49 13.12
CA HIS A 38 1.28 -4.39 13.84
C HIS A 38 1.03 -3.09 13.08
N ILE A 39 0.37 -2.14 13.74
CA ILE A 39 0.18 -0.77 13.24
C ILE A 39 0.62 0.18 14.34
N ARG A 40 1.78 0.82 14.12
CA ARG A 40 2.41 1.71 15.11
C ARG A 40 2.59 0.96 16.45
N ASN A 41 1.87 1.36 17.48
CA ASN A 41 1.96 0.79 18.83
C ASN A 41 0.84 -0.20 19.14
N ASN A 42 -0.01 -0.51 18.15
CA ASN A 42 -1.13 -1.42 18.31
C ASN A 42 -0.86 -2.74 17.60
N VAL A 43 -1.35 -3.82 18.21
CA VAL A 43 -1.28 -5.17 17.67
C VAL A 43 -2.70 -5.72 17.58
N TYR A 44 -3.05 -6.25 16.42
CA TYR A 44 -4.35 -6.85 16.15
C TYR A 44 -4.17 -8.29 15.69
N GLU A 45 -5.03 -9.18 16.16
CA GLU A 45 -5.04 -10.57 15.71
C GLU A 45 -5.82 -10.69 14.39
N LEU A 46 -5.23 -11.36 13.40
CA LEU A 46 -5.84 -11.57 12.09
C LEU A 46 -6.41 -12.98 11.97
N HIS A 47 -7.71 -13.05 11.71
CA HIS A 47 -8.49 -14.28 11.60
C HIS A 47 -9.50 -14.21 10.46
N GLU A 48 -9.04 -13.79 9.28
CA GLU A 48 -9.92 -13.68 8.09
C GLU A 48 -11.13 -12.77 8.41
N ASN A 49 -10.82 -11.65 9.05
CA ASN A 49 -11.77 -10.74 9.67
C ASN A 49 -11.58 -9.28 9.21
N VAL A 50 -10.77 -9.03 8.18
CA VAL A 50 -10.45 -7.68 7.73
C VAL A 50 -11.41 -7.23 6.64
N HIS A 51 -11.97 -6.04 6.84
CA HIS A 51 -12.76 -5.33 5.84
C HIS A 51 -12.05 -4.06 5.42
N ILE A 52 -11.98 -3.80 4.11
CA ILE A 52 -11.34 -2.60 3.58
C ILE A 52 -12.40 -1.58 3.17
N VAL A 53 -12.24 -0.35 3.67
CA VAL A 53 -13.04 0.79 3.24
C VAL A 53 -12.09 1.91 2.83
N ALA A 54 -12.19 2.36 1.58
CA ALA A 54 -11.26 3.34 1.04
C ALA A 54 -11.96 4.43 0.22
N PHE A 55 -11.49 5.68 0.34
CA PHE A 55 -12.02 6.84 -0.37
C PHE A 55 -10.90 7.77 -0.82
N GLY A 56 -11.03 8.32 -2.03
CA GLY A 56 -10.15 9.39 -2.53
C GLY A 56 -9.24 8.99 -3.69
N LYS A 57 -8.43 9.93 -4.14
CA LYS A 57 -7.60 9.80 -5.36
C LYS A 57 -6.63 8.61 -5.31
N ALA A 58 -6.01 8.40 -4.14
CA ALA A 58 -5.03 7.34 -3.94
C ALA A 58 -5.66 6.03 -3.42
N ALA A 59 -6.98 6.01 -3.17
CA ALA A 59 -7.64 4.88 -2.53
C ALA A 59 -7.36 3.58 -3.26
N LEU A 60 -7.42 3.56 -4.59
CA LEU A 60 -7.12 2.37 -5.37
C LEU A 60 -5.71 1.82 -5.11
N SER A 61 -4.68 2.66 -5.20
CA SER A 61 -3.29 2.26 -4.95
C SER A 61 -3.05 1.84 -3.50
N MET A 62 -3.70 2.51 -2.54
CA MET A 62 -3.64 2.14 -1.12
C MET A 62 -4.29 0.78 -0.87
N VAL A 63 -5.43 0.48 -1.51
CA VAL A 63 -6.11 -0.82 -1.41
C VAL A 63 -5.20 -1.93 -1.94
N VAL A 64 -4.55 -1.73 -3.08
CA VAL A 64 -3.57 -2.70 -3.62
C VAL A 64 -2.46 -2.98 -2.60
N GLY A 65 -1.87 -1.93 -2.01
CA GLY A 65 -0.86 -2.10 -0.96
C GLY A 65 -1.38 -2.84 0.28
N ALA A 66 -2.66 -2.62 0.65
CA ALA A 66 -3.30 -3.27 1.78
C ALA A 66 -3.58 -4.76 1.49
N GLU A 67 -4.14 -5.08 0.32
CA GLU A 67 -4.45 -6.46 -0.09
C GLU A 67 -3.18 -7.29 -0.26
N GLU A 68 -2.09 -6.72 -0.78
CA GLU A 68 -0.81 -7.42 -0.89
C GLU A 68 -0.20 -7.78 0.47
N GLN A 69 -0.36 -6.94 1.50
CA GLN A 69 0.09 -7.29 2.85
C GLN A 69 -0.88 -8.23 3.55
N LEU A 70 -2.16 -7.86 3.64
CA LEU A 70 -3.17 -8.54 4.45
C LEU A 70 -3.61 -9.87 3.83
N GLY A 71 -3.49 -10.02 2.51
CA GLY A 71 -3.76 -11.24 1.77
C GLY A 71 -5.10 -11.86 2.11
N ARG A 72 -5.08 -13.14 2.48
CA ARG A 72 -6.27 -13.94 2.84
C ARG A 72 -7.10 -13.35 3.98
N HIS A 73 -6.54 -12.45 4.78
CA HIS A 73 -7.26 -11.89 5.92
C HIS A 73 -8.33 -10.87 5.49
N VAL A 74 -8.24 -10.33 4.28
CA VAL A 74 -9.25 -9.45 3.69
C VAL A 74 -10.41 -10.28 3.17
N ILE A 75 -11.60 -10.09 3.74
CA ILE A 75 -12.79 -10.85 3.31
C ILE A 75 -13.68 -10.06 2.36
N ARG A 76 -13.77 -8.73 2.53
CA ARG A 76 -14.55 -7.84 1.67
C ARG A 76 -13.98 -6.42 1.70
N GLY A 77 -14.27 -5.64 0.67
CA GLY A 77 -13.98 -4.22 0.70
C GLY A 77 -14.83 -3.40 -0.25
N ILE A 78 -14.79 -2.09 -0.05
CA ILE A 78 -15.36 -1.08 -0.92
C ILE A 78 -14.37 0.08 -1.09
N ALA A 79 -14.23 0.54 -2.34
CA ALA A 79 -13.41 1.69 -2.66
C ALA A 79 -14.22 2.70 -3.50
N SER A 80 -14.21 3.95 -3.08
CA SER A 80 -14.74 5.07 -3.86
C SER A 80 -13.59 5.90 -4.40
N VAL A 81 -13.48 5.97 -5.72
CA VAL A 81 -12.40 6.66 -6.42
C VAL A 81 -12.98 7.68 -7.40
N PRO A 82 -12.27 8.79 -7.67
CA PRO A 82 -12.70 9.74 -8.68
C PRO A 82 -12.86 9.08 -10.05
N VAL A 83 -13.85 9.53 -10.82
CA VAL A 83 -14.03 9.13 -12.21
C VAL A 83 -12.77 9.48 -13.01
N GLY A 84 -12.30 8.53 -13.82
CA GLY A 84 -11.08 8.70 -14.62
C GLY A 84 -9.78 8.32 -13.90
N THR A 85 -9.86 7.78 -12.67
CA THR A 85 -8.72 7.12 -12.02
C THR A 85 -8.23 5.96 -12.91
N ARG A 86 -6.93 5.93 -13.21
CA ARG A 86 -6.30 4.88 -14.05
C ARG A 86 -5.37 4.02 -13.21
N PHE A 87 -5.29 2.73 -13.55
CA PHE A 87 -4.14 1.90 -13.17
C PHE A 87 -2.92 2.44 -13.90
N ILE A 88 -1.88 2.82 -13.16
CA ILE A 88 -0.56 3.21 -13.68
C ILE A 88 0.43 2.14 -13.26
#